data_AF-A0A6A6T0K2-F1
#
_entry.id   AF-A0A6A6T0K2-F1
#
_cell.length_a   1.000
_cell.length_b   1.000
_cell.length_c   1.000
_cell.angle_alpha   90.00
_cell.angle_beta   90.00
_cell.angle_gamma   90.00
#
_symmetry.space_group_name_H-M   'P 1'
#
loop_
_entity.id
_entity.type
_entity.pdbx_description
1 polymer ?
#
loop_
_entity_poly.entity_id
_entity_poly.type
_entity_poly.pdbx_seq_one_letter_code
_entity_poly.pdbx_strand_id
1 'polypeptide(L)'
;VPPGSVEQVWELNSTFIQRPTPESEAAWNSLVPVGRGFVHHDELAPFISNIAVFHQLHCLAKHGILVAYYKALESPATTKFVDIPEYDPETGVKTAQPHIHHCFDYLRQTLMCAADTNLEVVDHETHGTNGWDQPKTCRSYEQVFAWAERYANSTDTGILSR
;
A
#
# COMPACT_ATOMS: atom_id res chain seq x y z
N VAL A 1 21.60 -7.17 1.87
CA VAL A 1 20.18 -7.52 2.13
C VAL A 1 19.96 -8.92 1.55
N PRO A 2 19.25 -9.84 2.23
CA PRO A 2 18.97 -11.17 1.68
C PRO A 2 18.31 -11.01 0.30
N PRO A 3 18.81 -11.68 -0.74
CA PRO A 3 18.30 -11.46 -2.09
C PRO A 3 16.89 -12.02 -2.22
N GLY A 4 15.98 -11.23 -2.79
CA GLY A 4 14.87 -11.80 -3.54
C GLY A 4 15.42 -12.45 -4.81
N SER A 5 14.74 -13.48 -5.32
CA SER A 5 15.13 -14.17 -6.55
C SER A 5 14.50 -13.57 -7.81
N VAL A 6 13.63 -12.57 -7.66
CA VAL A 6 12.91 -11.91 -8.75
C VAL A 6 13.40 -10.47 -8.86
N GLU A 7 13.98 -10.14 -10.00
CA GLU A 7 14.36 -8.78 -10.37
C GLU A 7 13.26 -8.14 -11.21
N GLN A 8 12.93 -6.89 -10.92
CA GLN A 8 11.95 -6.12 -11.67
C GLN A 8 12.32 -4.64 -11.68
N VAL A 9 12.00 -3.96 -12.77
CA VAL A 9 12.09 -2.51 -12.89
C VAL A 9 10.69 -1.93 -12.75
N TRP A 10 10.53 -0.93 -11.90
CA TRP A 10 9.25 -0.28 -11.67
C TRP A 10 9.10 0.94 -12.57
N GLU A 11 8.02 0.95 -13.33
CA GLU A 11 7.59 2.08 -14.14
C GLU A 11 6.22 2.54 -13.67
N LEU A 12 5.95 3.84 -13.80
CA LEU A 12 4.66 4.40 -13.42
C LEU A 12 3.56 3.85 -14.33
N ASN A 13 2.55 3.22 -13.73
CA ASN A 13 1.38 2.76 -14.47
C ASN A 13 0.16 3.62 -14.15
N SER A 14 -0.23 4.45 -15.12
CA SER A 14 -1.35 5.41 -14.97
C SER A 14 -2.70 4.74 -14.71
N THR A 15 -2.91 3.52 -15.19
CA THR A 15 -4.18 2.80 -15.06
C THR A 15 -4.53 2.51 -13.59
N PHE A 16 -3.53 2.40 -12.71
CA PHE A 16 -3.72 2.16 -11.28
C PHE A 16 -3.93 3.43 -10.44
N ILE A 17 -3.64 4.61 -11.01
CA ILE A 17 -3.70 5.89 -10.28
C ILE A 17 -4.79 6.82 -10.80
N GLN A 18 -5.36 6.52 -11.97
CA GLN A 18 -6.44 7.28 -12.55
C GLN A 18 -7.74 7.16 -11.75
N ARG A 19 -8.69 8.06 -12.05
CA ARG A 19 -10.06 7.99 -11.53
C ARG A 19 -10.66 6.60 -11.80
N PRO A 20 -11.51 6.06 -10.91
CA PRO A 20 -12.19 4.79 -11.16
C PRO A 20 -12.91 4.80 -12.52
N THR A 21 -12.48 3.90 -13.38
CA THR A 21 -13.07 3.57 -14.68
C THR A 21 -13.16 2.05 -14.78
N PRO A 22 -14.00 1.49 -15.67
CA PRO A 22 -14.05 0.04 -15.87
C PRO A 22 -12.68 -0.58 -16.16
N GLU A 23 -11.81 0.13 -16.88
CA GLU A 23 -10.42 -0.28 -17.16
C GLU A 23 -9.57 -0.30 -15.88
N SER A 24 -9.61 0.78 -15.09
CA SER A 24 -8.86 0.85 -13.83
C SER A 24 -9.32 -0.21 -12.83
N GLU A 25 -10.64 -0.42 -12.73
CA GLU A 25 -11.24 -1.46 -11.89
C GLU A 25 -10.83 -2.86 -12.35
N ALA A 26 -10.83 -3.12 -13.66
CA ALA A 26 -10.34 -4.38 -14.21
C ALA A 26 -8.87 -4.62 -13.91
N ALA A 27 -8.02 -3.59 -14.05
CA ALA A 27 -6.61 -3.66 -13.72
C ALA A 27 -6.39 -4.01 -12.24
N TRP A 28 -7.07 -3.32 -11.32
CA TRP A 28 -7.00 -3.62 -9.88
C TRP A 28 -7.52 -5.02 -9.54
N ASN A 29 -8.63 -5.44 -10.16
CA ASN A 29 -9.17 -6.79 -9.96
C ASN A 29 -8.21 -7.88 -10.47
N SER A 30 -7.42 -7.61 -11.51
CA SER A 30 -6.44 -8.56 -12.03
C SER A 30 -5.26 -8.85 -11.08
N LEU A 31 -5.00 -7.96 -10.11
CA LEU A 31 -3.92 -8.14 -9.13
C LEU A 31 -4.30 -9.08 -7.98
N VAL A 32 -5.57 -9.44 -7.87
CA VAL A 32 -6.08 -10.28 -6.79
C VAL A 32 -6.56 -11.61 -7.38
N PRO A 33 -6.11 -12.76 -6.85
CA PRO A 33 -6.45 -14.06 -7.41
C PRO A 33 -7.91 -14.42 -7.18
N VAL A 34 -8.33 -15.54 -7.78
CA VAL A 34 -9.59 -16.21 -7.45
C VAL A 34 -9.71 -16.40 -5.95
N GLY A 35 -10.93 -16.23 -5.40
CA GLY A 35 -11.14 -16.27 -3.96
C GLY A 35 -10.60 -15.06 -3.21
N ARG A 36 -10.13 -14.01 -3.90
CA ARG A 36 -9.65 -12.74 -3.32
C ARG A 36 -8.45 -12.88 -2.36
N GLY A 37 -7.69 -13.97 -2.48
CA GLY A 37 -6.58 -14.27 -1.58
C GLY A 37 -6.96 -14.95 -0.27
N PHE A 38 -8.24 -15.31 -0.09
CA PHE A 38 -8.65 -16.17 1.01
C PHE A 38 -8.29 -17.62 0.72
N VAL A 39 -7.64 -18.26 1.67
CA VAL A 39 -7.12 -19.63 1.58
C VAL A 39 -7.50 -20.45 2.81
N HIS A 40 -7.56 -21.76 2.60
CA HIS A 40 -7.62 -22.77 3.65
C HIS A 40 -6.61 -23.86 3.29
N HIS A 41 -5.80 -24.27 4.26
CA HIS A 41 -4.79 -25.30 4.08
C HIS A 41 -4.58 -26.03 5.41
N ASP A 42 -4.72 -27.34 5.42
CA ASP A 42 -4.81 -28.14 6.65
C ASP A 42 -3.68 -27.88 7.66
N GLU A 43 -2.44 -27.72 7.19
CA GLU A 43 -1.29 -27.44 8.06
C GLU A 43 -0.97 -25.94 8.22
N LEU A 44 -0.90 -25.20 7.11
CA LEU A 44 -0.41 -23.82 7.09
C LEU A 44 -1.50 -22.79 7.45
N ALA A 45 -2.76 -23.06 7.10
CA ALA A 45 -3.91 -22.18 7.31
C ALA A 45 -5.15 -23.00 7.70
N PRO A 46 -5.18 -23.61 8.91
CA PRO A 46 -6.27 -24.49 9.36
C PRO A 46 -7.60 -23.77 9.55
N PHE A 47 -7.56 -22.43 9.60
CA PHE A 47 -8.74 -21.56 9.55
C PHE A 47 -8.68 -20.74 8.28
N ILE A 48 -9.85 -20.41 7.73
CA ILE A 48 -9.94 -19.54 6.55
C ILE A 48 -9.18 -18.24 6.87
N SER A 49 -8.17 -17.95 6.07
CA SER A 49 -7.26 -16.84 6.27
C SER A 49 -7.05 -16.07 4.97
N ASN A 50 -6.86 -14.77 5.02
CA ASN A 50 -6.40 -13.98 3.88
C ASN A 50 -4.86 -13.91 3.88
N ILE A 51 -4.24 -13.95 2.71
CA ILE A 51 -2.81 -13.64 2.60
C ILE A 51 -2.64 -12.12 2.59
N ALA A 52 -1.85 -11.61 3.54
CA ALA A 52 -1.75 -10.18 3.86
C ALA A 52 -1.55 -9.26 2.65
N VAL A 53 -0.74 -9.64 1.65
CA VAL A 53 -0.54 -8.84 0.43
C VAL A 53 -1.86 -8.52 -0.30
N PHE A 54 -2.82 -9.44 -0.34
CA PHE A 54 -4.09 -9.21 -1.02
C PHE A 54 -5.01 -8.31 -0.20
N HIS A 55 -4.98 -8.41 1.12
CA HIS A 55 -5.65 -7.45 1.99
C HIS A 55 -5.02 -6.05 1.87
N GLN A 56 -3.68 -5.94 1.85
CA GLN A 56 -2.96 -4.68 1.66
C GLN A 56 -3.32 -4.01 0.32
N LEU A 57 -3.31 -4.78 -0.78
CA LEU A 57 -3.73 -4.30 -2.10
C LEU A 57 -5.21 -3.88 -2.10
N HIS A 58 -6.08 -4.63 -1.44
CA HIS A 58 -7.49 -4.29 -1.29
C HIS A 58 -7.69 -2.95 -0.55
N CYS A 59 -6.95 -2.72 0.54
CA CYS A 59 -6.95 -1.46 1.29
C CYS A 59 -6.49 -0.28 0.43
N LEU A 60 -5.45 -0.48 -0.38
CA LEU A 60 -4.92 0.55 -1.27
C LEU A 60 -5.91 0.90 -2.40
N ALA A 61 -6.46 -0.11 -3.07
CA ALA A 61 -7.20 0.00 -4.33
C ALA A 61 -8.71 0.24 -4.21
N LYS A 62 -9.38 -0.56 -3.37
CA LYS A 62 -10.80 -0.87 -3.56
C LYS A 62 -11.71 -0.24 -2.49
N HIS A 63 -11.24 -0.13 -1.24
CA HIS A 63 -12.10 0.30 -0.13
C HIS A 63 -11.55 1.42 0.76
N GLY A 64 -10.27 1.77 0.65
CA GLY A 64 -9.68 2.73 1.57
C GLY A 64 -9.41 4.07 0.90
N ILE A 65 -8.27 4.15 0.24
CA ILE A 65 -7.59 5.44 0.08
C ILE A 65 -7.86 6.05 -1.30
N LEU A 66 -7.72 5.29 -2.40
CA LEU A 66 -7.88 5.83 -3.75
C LEU A 66 -9.31 6.30 -4.06
N VAL A 67 -10.30 5.46 -3.76
CA VAL A 67 -11.72 5.79 -3.96
C VAL A 67 -12.14 6.95 -3.04
N ALA A 68 -11.72 6.94 -1.78
CA ALA A 68 -12.02 8.04 -0.86
C ALA A 68 -11.35 9.34 -1.28
N TYR A 69 -10.11 9.28 -1.78
CA TYR A 69 -9.39 10.41 -2.32
C TYR A 69 -10.16 11.06 -3.49
N TYR A 70 -10.56 10.29 -4.49
CA TYR A 70 -11.33 10.84 -5.62
C TYR A 70 -12.71 11.34 -5.21
N LYS A 71 -13.42 10.65 -4.31
CA LYS A 71 -14.68 11.15 -3.74
C LYS A 71 -14.50 12.44 -2.97
N ALA A 72 -13.40 12.59 -2.22
CA ALA A 72 -13.09 13.81 -1.52
C ALA A 72 -12.89 14.95 -2.51
N LEU A 73 -12.16 14.75 -3.62
CA LEU A 73 -11.96 15.78 -4.66
C LEU A 73 -13.25 16.23 -5.36
N GLU A 74 -14.29 15.40 -5.38
CA GLU A 74 -15.58 15.72 -5.99
C GLU A 74 -16.55 16.46 -5.07
N SER A 75 -16.23 16.55 -3.77
CA SER A 75 -17.09 17.22 -2.79
C SER A 75 -17.12 18.75 -3.02
N PRO A 76 -18.28 19.41 -2.92
CA PRO A 76 -18.36 20.87 -3.03
C PRO A 76 -17.46 21.61 -2.02
N ALA A 77 -17.22 21.00 -0.85
CA ALA A 77 -16.35 21.54 0.20
C ALA A 77 -14.86 21.51 -0.15
N THR A 78 -14.45 20.69 -1.13
CA THR A 78 -13.05 20.52 -1.53
C THR A 78 -12.68 21.27 -2.81
N THR A 79 -13.55 22.14 -3.33
CA THR A 79 -13.18 23.15 -4.34
C THR A 79 -12.00 24.03 -3.92
N LYS A 80 -11.60 24.02 -2.64
CA LYS A 80 -10.37 24.64 -2.10
C LYS A 80 -9.09 23.77 -2.22
N PHE A 81 -9.19 22.47 -2.50
CA PHE A 81 -8.04 21.57 -2.70
C PHE A 81 -7.51 21.60 -4.15
N VAL A 82 -8.14 22.36 -5.03
CA VAL A 82 -7.65 22.57 -6.40
C VAL A 82 -6.44 23.54 -6.41
N ASP A 83 -6.27 24.33 -5.34
CA ASP A 83 -5.19 25.31 -5.15
C ASP A 83 -4.19 24.91 -4.05
N ILE A 84 -4.00 23.62 -3.76
CA ILE A 84 -2.91 23.23 -2.84
C ILE A 84 -1.58 23.41 -3.59
N PRO A 85 -0.64 24.20 -3.06
CA PRO A 85 0.69 24.29 -3.63
C PRO A 85 1.33 22.90 -3.75
N GLU A 86 2.15 22.72 -4.79
CA GLU A 86 2.96 21.50 -4.97
C GLU A 86 3.85 21.20 -3.77
N TYR A 87 4.17 22.24 -3.01
CA TYR A 87 5.04 22.21 -1.85
C TYR A 87 4.46 23.09 -0.75
N ASP A 88 4.23 22.51 0.43
CA ASP A 88 3.96 23.26 1.65
C ASP A 88 5.30 23.65 2.31
N PRO A 89 5.66 24.95 2.34
CA PRO A 89 6.90 25.41 2.95
C PRO A 89 6.93 25.31 4.48
N GLU A 90 5.79 25.19 5.16
CA GLU A 90 5.73 25.06 6.63
C GLU A 90 5.95 23.62 7.09
N THR A 91 5.47 22.65 6.31
CA THR A 91 5.57 21.22 6.65
C THR A 91 6.57 20.45 5.79
N GLY A 92 7.05 21.05 4.70
CA GLY A 92 7.91 20.41 3.70
C GLY A 92 7.19 19.38 2.83
N VAL A 93 5.88 19.21 2.99
CA VAL A 93 5.10 18.14 2.36
C VAL A 93 4.75 18.50 0.92
N LYS A 94 4.95 17.56 0.00
CA LYS A 94 4.46 17.68 -1.38
C LYS A 94 3.07 17.10 -1.50
N THR A 95 2.06 17.94 -1.59
CA THR A 95 0.64 17.53 -1.57
C THR A 95 -0.05 17.57 -2.92
N ALA A 96 0.64 18.02 -3.99
CA ALA A 96 0.03 18.05 -5.31
C ALA A 96 -0.34 16.66 -5.82
N GLN A 97 -1.40 16.62 -6.62
CA GLN A 97 -1.98 15.40 -7.16
C GLN A 97 -0.98 14.46 -7.87
N PRO A 98 0.00 14.94 -8.65
CA PRO A 98 1.02 14.07 -9.26
C PRO A 98 1.88 13.34 -8.23
N HIS A 99 2.18 13.96 -7.08
CA HIS A 99 2.95 13.32 -6.01
C HIS A 99 2.13 12.20 -5.35
N ILE A 100 0.86 12.49 -5.04
CA ILE A 100 -0.08 11.49 -4.50
C ILE A 100 -0.19 10.29 -5.45
N HIS A 101 -0.36 10.54 -6.74
CA HIS A 101 -0.42 9.51 -7.76
C HIS A 101 0.84 8.65 -7.82
N HIS A 102 2.02 9.28 -7.88
CA HIS A 102 3.28 8.56 -7.84
C HIS A 102 3.39 7.67 -6.59
N CYS A 103 3.05 8.20 -5.41
CA CYS A 103 3.07 7.45 -4.15
C CYS A 103 2.11 6.25 -4.18
N PHE A 104 0.93 6.39 -4.76
CA PHE A 104 -0.03 5.30 -4.89
C PHE A 104 0.52 4.13 -5.70
N ASP A 105 1.06 4.40 -6.89
CA ASP A 105 1.61 3.33 -7.72
C ASP A 105 2.91 2.75 -7.14
N TYR A 106 3.74 3.60 -6.52
CA TYR A 106 4.93 3.17 -5.79
C TYR A 106 4.59 2.21 -4.64
N LEU A 107 3.56 2.52 -3.85
CA LEU A 107 3.10 1.65 -2.77
C LEU A 107 2.53 0.34 -3.33
N ARG A 108 1.72 0.40 -4.39
CA ARG A 108 1.20 -0.81 -5.06
C ARG A 108 2.34 -1.74 -5.48
N GLN A 109 3.36 -1.20 -6.15
CA GLN A 109 4.52 -1.97 -6.62
C GLN A 109 5.36 -2.49 -5.44
N THR A 110 5.50 -1.71 -4.37
CA THR A 110 6.16 -2.12 -3.13
C THR A 110 5.45 -3.30 -2.47
N LEU A 111 4.12 -3.26 -2.35
CA LEU A 111 3.33 -4.35 -1.77
C LEU A 111 3.49 -5.65 -2.58
N MET A 112 3.46 -5.55 -3.91
CA MET A 112 3.66 -6.71 -4.80
C MET A 112 5.10 -7.24 -4.74
N CYS A 113 6.08 -6.36 -4.59
CA CYS A 113 7.49 -6.76 -4.50
C CYS A 113 7.85 -7.40 -3.16
N ALA A 114 7.33 -6.84 -2.06
CA ALA A 114 7.53 -7.40 -0.73
C ALA A 114 6.69 -8.67 -0.52
N ALA A 115 5.53 -8.74 -1.20
CA ALA A 115 4.59 -9.85 -1.21
C ALA A 115 4.40 -10.46 0.19
N ASP A 116 3.86 -9.68 1.12
CA ASP A 116 3.63 -10.13 2.49
C ASP A 116 2.76 -11.40 2.52
N THR A 117 3.37 -12.55 2.81
CA THR A 117 2.72 -13.86 2.86
C THR A 117 2.18 -14.23 4.24
N ASN A 118 2.14 -13.29 5.19
CA ASN A 118 1.53 -13.56 6.49
C ASN A 118 0.05 -13.89 6.33
N LEU A 119 -0.43 -14.81 7.18
CA LEU A 119 -1.83 -15.21 7.19
C LEU A 119 -2.63 -14.36 8.17
N GLU A 120 -3.81 -13.94 7.74
CA GLU A 120 -4.76 -13.17 8.53
C GLU A 120 -6.04 -13.96 8.66
N VAL A 121 -6.22 -14.59 9.83
CA VAL A 121 -7.40 -15.40 10.10
C VAL A 121 -8.65 -14.53 10.01
N VAL A 122 -9.68 -15.03 9.34
CA VAL A 122 -10.98 -14.36 9.26
C VAL A 122 -11.62 -14.36 10.63
N ASP A 123 -11.99 -13.16 11.08
CA ASP A 123 -12.71 -12.99 12.33
C ASP A 123 -14.13 -13.58 12.21
N HIS A 124 -14.49 -14.39 13.21
CA HIS A 124 -15.75 -15.16 13.18
C HIS A 124 -17.01 -14.29 13.36
N GLU A 125 -16.90 -13.11 13.98
CA GLU A 125 -18.03 -12.23 14.27
C GLU A 125 -18.26 -11.22 13.15
N THR A 126 -17.18 -10.63 12.65
CA THR A 126 -17.21 -9.57 11.63
C THR A 126 -17.13 -10.14 10.21
N HIS A 127 -16.77 -11.41 10.05
CA HIS A 127 -16.53 -12.08 8.78
C HIS A 127 -15.48 -11.37 7.90
N GLY A 128 -14.57 -10.62 8.53
CA GLY A 128 -13.52 -9.85 7.87
C GLY A 128 -12.13 -10.17 8.41
N THR A 129 -11.11 -9.66 7.74
CA THR A 129 -9.74 -9.63 8.25
C THR A 129 -9.39 -8.20 8.59
N ASN A 130 -8.84 -7.95 9.78
CA ASN A 130 -8.35 -6.63 10.19
C ASN A 130 -6.81 -6.57 10.25
N GLY A 131 -6.15 -7.72 10.18
CA GLY A 131 -4.68 -7.85 10.22
C GLY A 131 -4.06 -7.70 11.62
N TRP A 132 -4.87 -7.50 12.66
CA TRP A 132 -4.45 -7.24 14.03
C TRP A 132 -4.49 -8.51 14.88
N ASP A 133 -3.72 -8.52 15.98
CA ASP A 133 -3.71 -9.58 16.99
C ASP A 133 -3.41 -11.00 16.44
N GLN A 134 -2.75 -11.08 15.29
CA GLN A 134 -2.30 -12.31 14.65
C GLN A 134 -0.77 -12.30 14.51
N PRO A 135 -0.10 -13.45 14.68
CA PRO A 135 1.35 -13.53 14.54
C PRO A 135 1.78 -13.17 13.12
N LYS A 136 2.87 -12.38 13.01
CA LYS A 136 3.47 -11.96 11.74
C LYS A 136 4.96 -12.31 11.75
N THR A 137 5.46 -12.80 10.62
CA THR A 137 6.87 -12.91 10.32
C THR A 137 7.30 -11.69 9.53
N CYS A 138 8.11 -10.83 10.15
CA CYS A 138 8.58 -9.57 9.58
C CYS A 138 10.10 -9.55 9.45
N ARG A 139 10.62 -8.67 8.60
CA ARG A 139 12.04 -8.28 8.66
C ARG A 139 12.26 -7.46 9.92
N SER A 140 13.40 -7.61 10.59
CA SER A 140 13.75 -6.74 11.72
C SER A 140 13.95 -5.32 11.23
N TYR A 141 13.04 -4.43 11.63
CA TYR A 141 13.08 -3.03 11.27
C TYR A 141 14.32 -2.37 11.88
N GLU A 142 14.69 -2.74 13.10
CA GLU A 142 15.83 -2.21 13.84
C GLU A 142 17.14 -2.52 13.14
N GLN A 143 17.29 -3.73 12.59
CA GLN A 143 18.48 -4.10 11.83
C GLN A 143 18.57 -3.35 10.51
N VAL A 144 17.44 -3.15 9.82
CA VAL A 144 17.41 -2.34 8.58
C VAL A 144 17.75 -0.89 8.91
N PHE A 145 17.17 -0.34 9.96
CA PHE A 145 17.41 1.02 10.45
C PHE A 145 18.89 1.23 10.81
N ALA A 146 19.46 0.37 11.65
CA ALA A 146 20.86 0.45 12.05
C ALA A 146 21.83 0.26 10.87
N TRP A 147 21.48 -0.58 9.90
CA TRP A 147 22.25 -0.71 8.67
C TRP A 147 22.21 0.58 7.84
N ALA A 148 21.02 1.20 7.69
CA ALA A 148 20.87 2.45 6.96
C ALA A 148 21.65 3.60 7.62
N GLU A 149 21.60 3.74 8.95
CA GLU A 149 22.37 4.74 9.68
C GLU A 149 23.88 4.54 9.52
N ARG A 150 24.37 3.30 9.59
CA ARG A 150 25.79 2.98 9.45
C ARG A 150 26.38 3.43 8.11
N TYR A 151 25.57 3.39 7.05
CA TYR A 151 25.97 3.71 5.68
C TYR A 151 25.29 4.98 5.14
N ALA A 152 24.75 5.83 6.01
CA ALA A 152 24.09 7.06 5.61
C ALA A 152 25.08 8.01 4.92
N ASN A 153 24.64 8.62 3.82
CA ASN A 153 25.44 9.60 3.07
C ASN A 153 25.14 11.06 3.50
N SER A 154 24.23 11.26 4.44
CA SER A 154 23.97 12.56 5.08
C SER A 154 23.55 12.35 6.55
N THR A 155 23.44 13.46 7.28
CA THR A 155 22.96 13.49 8.67
C THR A 155 21.49 13.88 8.79
N ASP A 156 20.78 13.98 7.67
CA ASP A 156 19.37 14.38 7.65
C ASP A 156 18.52 13.31 8.32
N THR A 157 17.52 13.74 9.10
CA THR A 157 16.64 12.83 9.85
C THR A 157 15.19 13.29 9.77
N GLY A 158 14.28 12.38 10.09
CA GLY A 158 12.84 12.65 10.09
C GLY A 158 12.18 12.42 8.73
N ILE A 159 10.86 12.19 8.79
CA ILE A 159 10.02 12.00 7.60
C ILE A 159 9.54 13.36 7.04
N LEU A 160 9.40 14.35 7.92
CA LEU A 160 9.05 15.73 7.55
C LEU A 160 10.34 16.53 7.50
N SER A 161 10.71 17.02 6.31
CA SER A 161 11.87 17.90 6.14
C SER A 161 11.60 19.24 6.83
N ARG A 162 12.27 19.49 7.96
CA ARG A 162 12.40 20.83 8.56
C ARG A 162 13.83 21.29 8.43
#